data_AF-A0A7S2MT80-F1
#
_entry.id   AF-A0A7S2MT80-F1
#
_cell.length_a   1.000
_cell.length_b   1.000
_cell.length_c   1.000
_cell.angle_alpha   90.00
_cell.angle_beta   90.00
_cell.angle_gamma   90.00
#
_symmetry.space_group_name_H-M   'P 1'
#
loop_
_entity.id
_entity.type
_entity.pdbx_description
1 polymer ?
#
loop_
_entity_poly.entity_id
_entity_poly.type
_entity_poly.pdbx_seq_one_letter_code
_entity_poly.pdbx_strand_id
1 'polypeptide(L)'
;AVPQVGRELDATRRRDLHSQAIPTTSHAIDSVVARQAAQSVERGQRSADEVGAPQDEVAGASRSHFEDWMINLRGEDQWLAKPRTMDWYTGKPPMPGQCPGVDVDGNLRSLPLPNLDSVTRKATQEYFDNTWTLVETLFAGFKGEEPFYRPPVHGLRHPQIFYYGHTPCLYVNKLRVAGILQAPVNEHFESIFEVGVDEMLWDDMHKNDMVWPMVAEVHEYRKEVYKVISDVIATHPSLEDGTRVTWEH
;
A
#
# COMPACT_ATOMS: atom_id res chain seq x y z
N ALA A 1 39.21 -56.49 -17.23
CA ALA A 1 38.97 -56.23 -18.66
C ALA A 1 37.82 -55.24 -18.79
N VAL A 2 37.91 -54.37 -19.80
CA VAL A 2 37.02 -53.25 -20.21
C VAL A 2 37.34 -51.88 -19.57
N PRO A 3 37.48 -50.79 -20.38
CA PRO A 3 38.39 -49.67 -20.09
C PRO A 3 37.72 -48.28 -19.98
N GLN A 4 38.53 -47.30 -19.59
CA GLN A 4 38.29 -45.85 -19.67
C GLN A 4 38.19 -45.36 -21.13
N VAL A 5 37.33 -44.36 -21.38
CA VAL A 5 37.52 -43.36 -22.45
C VAL A 5 37.03 -42.01 -21.93
N GLY A 6 37.96 -41.07 -21.75
CA GLY A 6 37.66 -39.64 -21.67
C GLY A 6 37.66 -39.02 -23.07
N ARG A 7 37.00 -37.86 -23.22
CA ARG A 7 37.44 -36.80 -24.13
C ARG A 7 36.79 -35.46 -23.78
N GLU A 8 37.70 -34.51 -23.59
CA GLU A 8 37.57 -33.06 -23.51
C GLU A 8 37.29 -32.47 -24.90
N LEU A 9 37.12 -31.13 -24.94
CA LEU A 9 36.91 -30.20 -26.07
C LEU A 9 35.42 -29.96 -26.41
N ASP A 10 34.91 -28.74 -26.61
CA ASP A 10 35.57 -27.54 -27.12
C ASP A 10 34.76 -26.28 -26.76
N ALA A 11 35.46 -25.21 -26.38
CA ALA A 11 34.92 -23.86 -26.28
C ALA A 11 34.89 -23.24 -27.69
N THR A 12 34.05 -22.22 -27.88
CA THR A 12 33.98 -21.34 -29.08
C THR A 12 32.93 -21.73 -30.13
N ARG A 13 31.68 -21.32 -29.88
CA ARG A 13 30.82 -20.78 -30.95
C ARG A 13 29.94 -19.65 -30.41
N ARG A 14 30.53 -18.45 -30.32
CA ARG A 14 29.80 -17.18 -30.39
C ARG A 14 29.50 -16.90 -31.85
N ARG A 15 28.22 -16.71 -32.20
CA ARG A 15 27.65 -15.49 -32.79
C ARG A 15 26.34 -15.75 -33.54
N ASP A 16 25.41 -14.85 -33.26
CA ASP A 16 24.36 -14.33 -34.13
C ASP A 16 23.15 -15.20 -34.46
N LEU A 17 22.10 -15.07 -33.65
CA LEU A 17 20.72 -14.97 -34.15
C LEU A 17 19.91 -13.94 -33.31
N HIS A 18 19.81 -12.76 -33.92
CA HIS A 18 18.79 -11.71 -33.87
C HIS A 18 17.84 -11.57 -32.66
N SER A 19 18.06 -10.45 -31.98
CA SER A 19 17.12 -9.50 -31.39
C SER A 19 15.67 -9.56 -31.89
N GLN A 20 14.75 -9.86 -30.97
CA GLN A 20 13.40 -9.28 -30.96
C GLN A 20 13.20 -8.61 -29.60
N ALA A 21 13.31 -7.28 -29.59
CA ALA A 21 13.00 -6.45 -28.45
C ALA A 21 11.48 -6.43 -28.24
N ILE A 22 11.04 -6.85 -27.06
CA ILE A 22 9.68 -6.60 -26.54
C ILE A 22 9.66 -5.13 -26.08
N PRO A 23 8.70 -4.30 -26.52
CA PRO A 23 8.66 -2.90 -26.11
C PRO A 23 8.36 -2.82 -24.62
N THR A 24 9.27 -2.22 -23.85
CA THR A 24 9.10 -1.94 -22.43
C THR A 24 8.06 -0.84 -22.23
N THR A 25 7.11 -1.09 -21.33
CA THR A 25 5.97 -0.24 -20.94
C THR A 25 6.37 1.11 -20.33
N SER A 26 7.67 1.34 -20.10
CA SER A 26 8.23 2.55 -19.50
C SER A 26 8.10 3.79 -20.40
N HIS A 27 8.29 3.66 -21.72
CA HIS A 27 8.22 4.82 -22.62
C HIS A 27 6.79 5.34 -22.87
N ALA A 28 5.77 4.50 -22.72
CA ALA A 28 4.38 4.92 -22.87
C ALA A 28 3.91 5.77 -21.67
N ILE A 29 4.38 5.45 -20.46
CA ILE A 29 3.97 6.09 -19.20
C ILE A 29 4.64 7.47 -19.05
N ASP A 30 5.92 7.61 -19.38
CA ASP A 30 6.61 8.90 -19.38
C ASP A 30 5.94 9.93 -20.31
N SER A 31 5.36 9.45 -21.43
CA SER A 31 4.66 10.30 -22.39
C SER A 31 3.30 10.81 -21.91
N VAL A 32 2.67 10.12 -20.95
CA VAL A 32 1.38 10.51 -20.37
C VAL A 32 1.60 11.51 -19.23
N VAL A 33 2.60 11.26 -18.37
CA VAL A 33 2.95 12.15 -17.26
C VAL A 33 3.42 13.53 -17.78
N ALA A 34 4.23 13.55 -18.84
CA ALA A 34 4.67 14.81 -19.45
C ALA A 34 3.51 15.60 -20.11
N ARG A 35 2.51 14.91 -20.67
CA ARG A 35 1.31 15.54 -21.25
C ARG A 35 0.36 16.10 -20.19
N GLN A 36 0.25 15.42 -19.04
CA GLN A 36 -0.57 15.89 -17.92
C GLN A 36 0.04 17.10 -17.21
N ALA A 37 1.36 17.13 -17.03
CA ALA A 37 2.06 18.30 -16.48
C ALA A 37 1.92 19.54 -17.38
N ALA A 38 2.02 19.38 -18.70
CA ALA A 38 1.89 20.49 -19.65
C ALA A 38 0.45 21.08 -19.72
N GLN A 39 -0.59 20.24 -19.61
CA GLN A 39 -1.98 20.69 -19.62
C GLN A 39 -2.38 21.48 -18.36
N SER A 40 -1.75 21.20 -17.22
CA SER A 40 -1.96 21.95 -15.98
C SER A 40 -1.36 23.35 -16.02
N VAL A 41 -0.22 23.54 -16.71
CA VAL A 41 0.45 24.84 -16.85
C VAL A 41 -0.32 25.76 -17.81
N GLU A 42 -0.82 25.24 -18.95
CA GLU A 42 -1.60 26.06 -19.91
C GLU A 42 -2.96 26.52 -19.36
N ARG A 43 -3.58 25.75 -18.45
CA ARG A 43 -4.84 26.17 -17.79
C ARG A 43 -4.63 27.26 -16.75
N GLY A 44 -3.48 27.28 -16.07
CA GLY A 44 -3.16 28.32 -15.08
C GLY A 44 -2.96 29.71 -15.70
N GLN A 45 -2.47 29.78 -16.94
CA GLN A 45 -2.17 31.05 -17.61
C GLN A 45 -3.38 31.71 -18.28
N ARG A 46 -4.40 30.94 -18.69
CA ARG A 46 -5.60 31.52 -19.32
C ARG A 46 -6.59 32.16 -18.34
N SER A 47 -6.41 31.99 -17.03
CA SER A 47 -7.33 32.55 -16.03
C SER A 47 -7.01 34.00 -15.64
N ALA A 48 -5.92 34.59 -16.14
CA ALA A 48 -5.44 35.91 -15.70
C ALA A 48 -5.91 37.09 -16.57
N ASP A 49 -6.37 36.85 -17.80
CA ASP A 49 -6.73 37.92 -18.73
C ASP A 49 -8.20 37.80 -19.17
N GLU A 50 -9.14 38.34 -18.39
CA GLU A 50 -10.40 38.91 -18.88
C GLU A 50 -11.19 39.56 -17.73
N VAL A 51 -11.20 40.91 -17.68
CA VAL A 51 -12.04 41.71 -16.78
C VAL A 51 -12.98 42.56 -17.62
N GLY A 52 -14.29 42.35 -17.46
CA GLY A 52 -15.34 43.20 -18.03
C GLY A 52 -16.75 42.71 -17.67
N ALA A 53 -17.39 43.35 -16.68
CA ALA A 53 -18.76 43.09 -16.20
C ALA A 53 -19.84 43.60 -17.22
N PRO A 54 -21.16 43.28 -17.12
CA PRO A 54 -22.00 43.45 -15.92
C PRO A 54 -22.97 42.30 -15.57
N GLN A 55 -23.59 42.50 -14.40
CA GLN A 55 -24.42 41.61 -13.59
C GLN A 55 -25.84 41.40 -14.17
N ASP A 56 -26.38 40.19 -14.02
CA ASP A 56 -27.81 39.92 -13.81
C ASP A 56 -28.00 38.60 -13.02
N GLU A 57 -28.94 38.62 -12.09
CA GLU A 57 -29.23 37.60 -11.08
C GLU A 57 -29.85 36.31 -11.64
N VAL A 58 -29.34 35.13 -11.20
CA VAL A 58 -30.18 34.01 -10.77
C VAL A 58 -29.50 33.30 -9.59
N ALA A 59 -30.10 33.43 -8.41
CA ALA A 59 -29.70 32.72 -7.20
C ALA A 59 -30.00 31.22 -7.33
N GLY A 60 -28.95 30.42 -7.25
CA GLY A 60 -29.02 28.95 -7.24
C GLY A 60 -27.72 28.26 -7.64
N ALA A 61 -26.56 28.91 -7.45
CA ALA A 61 -25.28 28.30 -7.75
C ALA A 61 -24.92 27.31 -6.64
N SER A 62 -24.97 26.02 -6.98
CA SER A 62 -24.31 24.95 -6.22
C SER A 62 -22.88 25.39 -5.91
N ARG A 63 -22.62 25.75 -4.66
CA ARG A 63 -21.25 25.98 -4.17
C ARG A 63 -20.63 24.61 -3.90
N SER A 64 -20.39 23.80 -4.93
CA SER A 64 -19.45 22.70 -4.77
C SER A 64 -18.06 23.32 -4.67
N HIS A 65 -17.59 23.53 -3.44
CA HIS A 65 -16.21 23.89 -3.21
C HIS A 65 -15.35 22.68 -3.63
N PHE A 66 -14.67 22.78 -4.76
CA PHE A 66 -13.72 21.76 -5.19
C PHE A 66 -12.45 21.94 -4.35
N GLU A 67 -12.03 20.87 -3.69
CA GLU A 67 -10.78 20.83 -2.91
C GLU A 67 -9.77 19.94 -3.65
N ASP A 68 -8.48 20.27 -3.60
CA ASP A 68 -7.46 19.60 -4.43
C ASP A 68 -7.41 18.07 -4.23
N TRP A 69 -7.65 17.60 -2.99
CA TRP A 69 -7.69 16.16 -2.69
C TRP A 69 -8.79 15.40 -3.43
N MET A 70 -9.84 16.09 -3.92
CA MET A 70 -10.96 15.48 -4.66
C MET A 70 -10.53 14.87 -6.00
N ILE A 71 -9.32 15.18 -6.50
CA ILE A 71 -8.72 14.49 -7.65
C ILE A 71 -8.60 12.97 -7.45
N ASN A 72 -8.58 12.51 -6.19
CA ASN A 72 -8.47 11.10 -5.84
C ASN A 72 -9.81 10.34 -5.91
N LEU A 73 -10.94 11.04 -6.04
CA LEU A 73 -12.27 10.43 -6.17
C LEU A 73 -12.42 9.87 -7.59
N ARG A 74 -12.41 8.53 -7.71
CA ARG A 74 -12.42 7.80 -9.00
C ARG A 74 -13.64 6.92 -9.18
N GLY A 75 -14.63 7.02 -8.30
CA GLY A 75 -15.92 6.34 -8.43
C GLY A 75 -15.91 4.91 -7.87
N GLU A 76 -15.14 4.63 -6.83
CA GLU A 76 -15.07 3.29 -6.19
C GLU A 76 -16.28 2.98 -5.27
N ASP A 77 -17.27 3.88 -5.19
CA ASP A 77 -18.42 3.75 -4.29
C ASP A 77 -19.28 2.50 -4.51
N GLN A 78 -19.22 1.87 -5.69
CA GLN A 78 -19.99 0.65 -5.97
C GLN A 78 -19.75 -0.47 -4.94
N TRP A 79 -18.52 -0.59 -4.46
CA TRP A 79 -18.12 -1.55 -3.44
C TRP A 79 -17.81 -0.89 -2.09
N LEU A 80 -17.45 0.40 -2.08
CA LEU A 80 -17.12 1.13 -0.85
C LEU A 80 -18.32 1.72 -0.11
N ALA A 81 -19.46 1.98 -0.77
CA ALA A 81 -20.63 2.57 -0.12
C ALA A 81 -21.54 1.54 0.57
N LYS A 82 -21.41 0.25 0.22
CA LYS A 82 -22.17 -0.84 0.82
C LYS A 82 -21.52 -1.31 2.13
N PRO A 83 -22.28 -1.93 3.05
CA PRO A 83 -21.68 -2.64 4.19
C PRO A 83 -20.60 -3.61 3.71
N ARG A 84 -19.43 -3.59 4.36
CA ARG A 84 -18.32 -4.47 3.99
C ARG A 84 -18.70 -5.94 4.16
N THR A 85 -18.46 -6.73 3.11
CA THR A 85 -18.54 -8.19 3.16
C THR A 85 -17.22 -8.77 3.68
N MET A 86 -17.17 -10.09 3.88
CA MET A 86 -15.96 -10.75 4.39
C MET A 86 -14.78 -10.66 3.42
N ASP A 87 -15.02 -10.41 2.12
CA ASP A 87 -13.98 -10.21 1.10
C ASP A 87 -13.18 -8.90 1.30
N TRP A 88 -13.65 -8.02 2.19
CA TRP A 88 -12.89 -6.85 2.62
C TRP A 88 -11.61 -7.24 3.38
N TYR A 89 -11.63 -8.32 4.15
CA TYR A 89 -10.50 -8.69 5.00
C TYR A 89 -9.46 -9.42 4.16
N THR A 90 -8.27 -8.84 4.04
CA THR A 90 -7.20 -9.43 3.21
C THR A 90 -6.44 -10.53 3.93
N GLY A 91 -6.58 -10.59 5.26
CA GLY A 91 -6.13 -11.67 6.13
C GLY A 91 -7.29 -12.55 6.62
N LYS A 92 -7.36 -12.79 7.93
CA LYS A 92 -8.48 -13.55 8.52
C LYS A 92 -9.69 -12.64 8.77
N PRO A 93 -10.91 -13.02 8.36
CA PRO A 93 -12.09 -12.24 8.68
C PRO A 93 -12.41 -12.34 10.19
N PRO A 94 -13.09 -11.34 10.79
CA PRO A 94 -13.40 -11.30 12.22
C PRO A 94 -14.53 -12.29 12.56
N MET A 95 -14.26 -13.58 12.41
CA MET A 95 -15.20 -14.66 12.65
C MET A 95 -14.74 -15.54 13.82
N PRO A 96 -15.66 -15.95 14.72
CA PRO A 96 -15.35 -16.87 15.81
C PRO A 96 -14.73 -18.17 15.28
N GLY A 97 -13.64 -18.61 15.90
CA GLY A 97 -12.91 -19.80 15.48
C GLY A 97 -12.03 -19.65 14.23
N GLN A 98 -12.04 -18.47 13.59
CA GLN A 98 -11.13 -18.15 12.47
C GLN A 98 -10.07 -17.13 12.89
N CYS A 99 -10.49 -15.92 13.27
CA CYS A 99 -9.57 -14.86 13.68
C CYS A 99 -9.32 -14.92 15.19
N PRO A 100 -8.05 -14.96 15.64
CA PRO A 100 -7.70 -14.82 17.04
C PRO A 100 -8.24 -13.53 17.63
N GLY A 101 -8.68 -13.57 18.89
CA GLY A 101 -9.26 -12.43 19.60
C GLY A 101 -10.74 -12.15 19.28
N VAL A 102 -11.40 -12.95 18.44
CA VAL A 102 -12.85 -12.91 18.25
C VAL A 102 -13.53 -13.87 19.22
N ASP A 103 -14.40 -13.35 20.09
CA ASP A 103 -15.18 -14.18 21.03
C ASP A 103 -16.41 -14.82 20.36
N VAL A 104 -17.13 -15.67 21.11
CA VAL A 104 -18.31 -16.39 20.60
C VAL A 104 -19.47 -15.47 20.20
N ASP A 105 -19.49 -14.26 20.75
CA ASP A 105 -20.49 -13.23 20.44
C ASP A 105 -20.06 -12.37 19.21
N GLY A 106 -18.87 -12.63 18.66
CA GLY A 106 -18.33 -11.92 17.50
C GLY A 106 -17.59 -10.63 17.84
N ASN A 107 -17.31 -10.34 19.11
CA ASN A 107 -16.51 -9.16 19.46
C ASN A 107 -15.03 -9.42 19.23
N LEU A 108 -14.40 -8.57 18.42
CA LEU A 108 -12.96 -8.58 18.19
C LEU A 108 -12.24 -7.77 19.27
N ARG A 109 -11.23 -8.35 19.91
CA ARG A 109 -10.39 -7.73 20.94
C ARG A 109 -8.92 -7.87 20.59
N SER A 110 -8.11 -6.88 20.98
CA SER A 110 -6.66 -6.99 20.90
C SER A 110 -6.15 -8.13 21.77
N LEU A 111 -5.27 -8.94 21.22
CA LEU A 111 -4.50 -9.90 21.99
C LEU A 111 -3.46 -9.20 22.88
N PRO A 112 -3.04 -9.82 23.99
CA PRO A 112 -1.89 -9.37 24.75
C PRO A 112 -0.61 -9.48 23.90
N LEU A 113 0.38 -8.64 24.22
CA LEU A 113 1.68 -8.67 23.54
C LEU A 113 2.32 -10.07 23.69
N PRO A 114 2.91 -10.64 22.62
CA PRO A 114 3.65 -11.89 22.71
C PRO A 114 4.86 -11.76 23.64
N ASN A 115 5.16 -12.81 24.39
CA ASN A 115 6.38 -12.86 25.19
C ASN A 115 7.58 -13.13 24.28
N LEU A 116 8.43 -12.12 24.05
CA LEU A 116 9.60 -12.23 23.17
C LEU A 116 10.70 -13.18 23.70
N ASP A 117 10.70 -13.48 25.01
CA ASP A 117 11.65 -14.43 25.60
C ASP A 117 11.33 -15.89 25.23
N SER A 118 10.09 -16.18 24.85
CA SER A 118 9.63 -17.52 24.51
C SER A 118 8.51 -17.49 23.48
N VAL A 119 8.69 -16.68 22.43
CA VAL A 119 7.69 -16.52 21.39
C VAL A 119 7.60 -17.80 20.55
N THR A 120 6.40 -18.12 20.09
CA THR A 120 6.18 -19.26 19.16
C THR A 120 5.71 -18.73 17.81
N ARG A 121 5.92 -19.51 16.74
CA ARG A 121 5.37 -19.17 15.42
C ARG A 121 3.86 -18.97 15.49
N LYS A 122 3.18 -19.86 16.22
CA LYS A 122 1.74 -19.80 16.44
C LYS A 122 1.33 -18.48 17.09
N ALA A 123 1.94 -18.11 18.23
CA ALA A 123 1.61 -16.87 18.92
C ALA A 123 1.91 -15.63 18.06
N THR A 124 2.99 -15.67 17.29
CA THR A 124 3.36 -14.59 16.35
C THR A 124 2.31 -14.43 15.25
N GLN A 125 1.94 -15.54 14.59
CA GLN A 125 0.90 -15.53 13.56
C GLN A 125 -0.45 -15.09 14.13
N GLU A 126 -0.83 -15.57 15.31
CA GLU A 126 -2.10 -15.21 15.92
C GLU A 126 -2.17 -13.72 16.26
N TYR A 127 -1.06 -13.16 16.75
CA TYR A 127 -0.96 -11.72 17.02
C TYR A 127 -0.97 -10.89 15.73
N PHE A 128 -0.28 -11.35 14.69
CA PHE A 128 -0.30 -10.73 13.37
C PHE A 128 -1.70 -10.74 12.76
N ASP A 129 -2.39 -11.89 12.75
CA ASP A 129 -3.77 -12.02 12.27
C ASP A 129 -4.70 -11.05 13.01
N ASN A 130 -4.64 -11.06 14.35
CA ASN A 130 -5.50 -10.20 15.18
C ASN A 130 -5.31 -8.71 14.90
N THR A 131 -4.05 -8.25 14.86
CA THR A 131 -3.73 -6.84 14.63
C THR A 131 -4.03 -6.40 13.19
N TRP A 132 -3.82 -7.27 12.20
CA TRP A 132 -4.21 -7.02 10.81
C TRP A 132 -5.73 -6.84 10.69
N THR A 133 -6.50 -7.77 11.24
CA THR A 133 -7.96 -7.73 11.21
C THR A 133 -8.52 -6.54 11.98
N LEU A 134 -7.89 -6.14 13.10
CA LEU A 134 -8.29 -4.93 13.85
C LEU A 134 -8.19 -3.66 13.00
N VAL A 135 -7.08 -3.48 12.27
CA VAL A 135 -6.90 -2.35 11.36
C VAL A 135 -7.97 -2.41 10.26
N GLU A 136 -8.18 -3.55 9.63
CA GLU A 136 -9.18 -3.66 8.57
C GLU A 136 -10.61 -3.46 9.07
N THR A 137 -10.91 -3.86 10.31
CA THR A 137 -12.21 -3.62 10.95
C THR A 137 -12.44 -2.12 11.17
N LEU A 138 -11.40 -1.36 11.53
CA LEU A 138 -11.49 0.11 11.63
C LEU A 138 -11.86 0.74 10.28
N PHE A 139 -11.14 0.36 9.21
CA PHE A 139 -11.39 0.89 7.87
C PHE A 139 -12.69 0.38 7.24
N ALA A 140 -13.20 -0.78 7.70
CA ALA A 140 -14.49 -1.29 7.27
C ALA A 140 -15.66 -0.37 7.67
N GLY A 141 -15.46 0.51 8.66
CA GLY A 141 -16.43 1.50 9.09
C GLY A 141 -16.63 2.66 8.10
N PHE A 142 -15.72 2.84 7.13
CA PHE A 142 -15.83 3.91 6.13
C PHE A 142 -16.86 3.58 5.06
N LYS A 143 -17.67 4.58 4.72
CA LYS A 143 -18.70 4.51 3.67
C LYS A 143 -18.30 5.40 2.51
N GLY A 144 -18.07 4.77 1.35
CA GLY A 144 -17.57 5.43 0.15
C GLY A 144 -16.05 5.60 0.13
N GLU A 145 -15.54 6.14 -0.97
CA GLU A 145 -14.10 6.41 -1.16
C GLU A 145 -13.63 7.73 -0.50
N GLU A 146 -14.54 8.69 -0.32
CA GLU A 146 -14.21 10.01 0.26
C GLU A 146 -13.47 9.96 1.61
N PRO A 147 -13.87 9.14 2.61
CA PRO A 147 -13.16 9.05 3.88
C PRO A 147 -11.71 8.58 3.76
N PHE A 148 -11.35 7.89 2.68
CA PHE A 148 -9.97 7.47 2.43
C PHE A 148 -9.10 8.64 1.99
N TYR A 149 -9.64 9.58 1.22
CA TYR A 149 -8.85 10.62 0.56
C TYR A 149 -8.96 11.99 1.19
N ARG A 150 -10.04 12.28 1.93
CA ARG A 150 -10.19 13.58 2.58
C ARG A 150 -9.14 13.73 3.70
N PRO A 151 -8.25 14.74 3.62
CA PRO A 151 -7.32 15.01 4.70
C PRO A 151 -8.07 15.58 5.92
N PRO A 152 -7.58 15.37 7.15
CA PRO A 152 -8.14 16.01 8.32
C PRO A 152 -8.12 17.55 8.20
N VAL A 153 -9.17 18.21 8.69
CA VAL A 153 -9.36 19.67 8.57
C VAL A 153 -8.19 20.51 9.10
N HIS A 154 -7.41 19.97 10.03
CA HIS A 154 -6.26 20.65 10.60
C HIS A 154 -4.99 20.56 9.71
N GLY A 155 -4.99 19.75 8.65
CA GLY A 155 -3.91 19.62 7.66
C GLY A 155 -2.60 18.95 8.14
N LEU A 156 -2.40 18.80 9.46
CA LEU A 156 -1.21 18.17 10.05
C LEU A 156 -1.07 16.64 9.87
N ARG A 157 -1.98 15.98 9.15
CA ARG A 157 -2.00 14.52 9.00
C ARG A 157 -2.33 14.16 7.55
N HIS A 158 -1.76 13.06 7.09
CA HIS A 158 -2.11 12.47 5.80
C HIS A 158 -3.58 11.97 5.80
N PRO A 159 -4.17 11.82 4.61
CA PRO A 159 -5.48 11.18 4.47
C PRO A 159 -5.44 9.69 4.86
N GLN A 160 -6.60 9.09 5.10
CA GLN A 160 -6.66 7.73 5.65
C GLN A 160 -6.08 6.65 4.74
N ILE A 161 -6.09 6.87 3.41
CA ILE A 161 -5.45 5.99 2.43
C ILE A 161 -3.95 5.81 2.71
N PHE A 162 -3.27 6.86 3.20
CA PHE A 162 -1.88 6.74 3.63
C PHE A 162 -1.75 5.71 4.74
N TYR A 163 -2.55 5.81 5.81
CA TYR A 163 -2.47 4.87 6.93
C TYR A 163 -2.89 3.44 6.55
N TYR A 164 -3.80 3.31 5.58
CA TYR A 164 -4.20 2.01 5.02
C TYR A 164 -3.05 1.32 4.28
N GLY A 165 -2.25 2.07 3.52
CA GLY A 165 -1.06 1.57 2.81
C GLY A 165 0.25 1.59 3.61
N HIS A 166 0.35 2.43 4.65
CA HIS A 166 1.56 2.60 5.44
C HIS A 166 1.88 1.38 6.30
N THR A 167 0.87 0.80 6.94
CA THR A 167 1.07 -0.40 7.79
C THR A 167 1.69 -1.60 7.04
N PRO A 168 1.20 -2.03 5.87
CA PRO A 168 1.85 -3.10 5.09
C PRO A 168 3.21 -2.67 4.53
N CYS A 169 3.36 -1.42 4.07
CA CYS A 169 4.62 -0.86 3.59
C CYS A 169 5.72 -0.94 4.66
N LEU A 170 5.40 -0.58 5.91
CA LEU A 170 6.34 -0.64 7.01
C LEU A 170 6.90 -2.05 7.21
N TYR A 171 6.07 -3.09 7.15
CA TYR A 171 6.56 -4.47 7.25
C TYR A 171 7.55 -4.80 6.14
N VAL A 172 7.19 -4.52 4.89
CA VAL A 172 8.04 -4.85 3.73
C VAL A 172 9.37 -4.10 3.82
N ASN A 173 9.34 -2.79 4.02
CA ASN A 173 10.56 -1.97 4.05
C ASN A 173 11.48 -2.35 5.21
N LYS A 174 10.94 -2.61 6.41
CA LYS A 174 11.77 -3.01 7.56
C LYS A 174 12.38 -4.39 7.38
N LEU A 175 11.63 -5.35 6.83
CA LEU A 175 12.18 -6.67 6.53
C LEU A 175 13.21 -6.63 5.39
N ARG A 176 13.08 -5.70 4.44
CA ARG A 176 14.10 -5.46 3.41
C ARG A 176 15.38 -4.87 4.00
N VAL A 177 15.26 -3.85 4.87
CA VAL A 177 16.41 -3.27 5.57
C VAL A 177 17.12 -4.31 6.45
N ALA A 178 16.37 -5.21 7.08
CA ALA A 178 16.93 -6.32 7.86
C ALA A 178 17.54 -7.45 7.00
N GLY A 179 17.42 -7.39 5.67
CA GLY A 179 17.91 -8.44 4.77
C GLY A 179 17.09 -9.74 4.77
N ILE A 180 15.91 -9.73 5.41
CA ILE A 180 14.98 -10.87 5.43
C ILE A 180 14.26 -10.98 4.07
N LEU A 181 13.80 -9.85 3.53
CA LEU A 181 13.24 -9.76 2.20
C LEU A 181 14.27 -9.17 1.23
N GLN A 182 14.39 -9.75 0.04
CA GLN A 182 15.36 -9.29 -0.97
C GLN A 182 14.78 -8.28 -1.96
N ALA A 183 13.46 -8.30 -2.17
CA ALA A 183 12.77 -7.50 -3.17
C ALA A 183 11.53 -6.82 -2.59
N PRO A 184 11.12 -5.67 -3.15
CA PRO A 184 9.82 -5.07 -2.87
C PRO A 184 8.68 -5.99 -3.32
N VAL A 185 7.52 -5.86 -2.67
CA VAL A 185 6.22 -6.32 -3.18
C VAL A 185 5.69 -5.33 -4.21
N ASN A 186 5.74 -4.03 -3.91
CA ASN A 186 5.39 -2.96 -4.85
C ASN A 186 6.26 -1.72 -4.55
N GLU A 187 7.30 -1.53 -5.37
CA GLU A 187 8.30 -0.47 -5.16
C GLU A 187 7.70 0.94 -5.11
N HIS A 188 6.69 1.21 -5.94
CA HIS A 188 6.03 2.51 -5.95
C HIS A 188 5.27 2.75 -4.63
N PHE A 189 4.50 1.76 -4.18
CA PHE A 189 3.72 1.86 -2.94
C PHE A 189 4.65 1.94 -1.72
N GLU A 190 5.69 1.12 -1.71
CA GLU A 190 6.72 1.14 -0.66
C GLU A 190 7.44 2.48 -0.56
N SER A 191 7.60 3.20 -1.68
CA SER A 191 8.15 4.54 -1.67
C SER A 191 7.14 5.57 -1.13
N ILE A 192 5.93 5.65 -1.69
CA ILE A 192 4.99 6.73 -1.35
C ILE A 192 4.37 6.59 0.05
N PHE A 193 4.23 5.35 0.55
CA PHE A 193 3.67 5.10 1.88
C PHE A 193 4.74 5.10 2.98
N GLU A 194 6.04 5.14 2.65
CA GLU A 194 7.12 5.26 3.65
C GLU A 194 7.36 6.72 4.08
N VAL A 195 7.07 7.67 3.19
CA VAL A 195 7.33 9.09 3.44
C VAL A 195 6.42 9.61 4.55
N GLY A 196 6.99 9.72 5.75
CA GLY A 196 6.35 10.37 6.88
C GLY A 196 6.46 11.89 6.83
N VAL A 197 6.29 12.54 7.98
CA VAL A 197 6.51 13.97 8.11
C VAL A 197 8.02 14.24 8.20
N ASP A 198 8.56 15.03 7.26
CA ASP A 198 9.94 15.50 7.33
C ASP A 198 10.14 16.35 8.60
N GLU A 199 11.07 15.91 9.46
CA GLU A 199 11.40 16.56 10.73
C GLU A 199 11.99 17.96 10.53
N MET A 200 12.59 18.23 9.37
CA MET A 200 13.17 19.52 9.00
C MET A 200 12.17 20.46 8.33
N LEU A 201 10.99 19.96 7.94
CA LEU A 201 9.92 20.70 7.27
C LEU A 201 8.57 20.41 7.96
N TRP A 202 8.53 20.69 9.27
CA TRP A 202 7.36 20.45 10.10
C TRP A 202 6.17 21.36 9.73
N ASP A 203 6.41 22.48 9.04
CA ASP A 203 5.40 23.43 8.54
C ASP A 203 5.03 23.25 7.06
N ASP A 204 5.62 22.26 6.37
CA ASP A 204 5.28 22.02 4.98
C ASP A 204 3.87 21.39 4.90
N MET A 205 2.94 22.21 4.42
CA MET A 205 1.52 21.91 4.27
C MET A 205 1.18 21.29 2.90
N HIS A 206 2.14 21.13 1.98
CA HIS A 206 1.92 20.56 0.63
C HIS A 206 1.82 19.02 0.61
N LYS A 207 1.75 18.38 1.78
CA LYS A 207 1.72 16.91 1.95
C LYS A 207 0.47 16.22 1.38
N ASN A 208 -0.54 16.99 0.95
CA ASN A 208 -1.83 16.47 0.48
C ASN A 208 -2.06 16.64 -1.04
N ASP A 209 -1.08 17.16 -1.78
CA ASP A 209 -1.18 17.40 -3.24
C ASP A 209 -0.90 16.12 -4.07
N MET A 210 -0.66 15.00 -3.39
CA MET A 210 -0.39 13.71 -4.02
C MET A 210 -1.68 13.08 -4.58
N VAL A 211 -1.56 12.51 -5.77
CA VAL A 211 -2.53 11.54 -6.30
C VAL A 211 -2.25 10.18 -5.67
N TRP A 212 -3.07 9.80 -4.71
CA TRP A 212 -2.98 8.52 -4.02
C TRP A 212 -3.49 7.37 -4.91
N PRO A 213 -3.00 6.13 -4.71
CA PRO A 213 -3.56 4.96 -5.38
C PRO A 213 -5.03 4.72 -5.03
N MET A 214 -5.75 3.96 -5.88
CA MET A 214 -7.12 3.53 -5.63
C MET A 214 -7.20 2.66 -4.36
N VAL A 215 -8.32 2.71 -3.66
CA VAL A 215 -8.56 1.88 -2.48
C VAL A 215 -8.44 0.40 -2.86
N ALA A 216 -8.95 0.00 -4.03
CA ALA A 216 -8.80 -1.36 -4.54
C ALA A 216 -7.35 -1.76 -4.79
N GLU A 217 -6.50 -0.86 -5.28
CA GLU A 217 -5.08 -1.14 -5.52
C GLU A 217 -4.33 -1.32 -4.19
N VAL A 218 -4.60 -0.45 -3.20
CA VAL A 218 -4.01 -0.59 -1.86
C VAL A 218 -4.54 -1.85 -1.15
N HIS A 219 -5.79 -2.22 -1.37
CA HIS A 219 -6.39 -3.45 -0.85
C HIS A 219 -5.72 -4.72 -1.40
N GLU A 220 -5.49 -4.80 -2.71
CA GLU A 220 -4.77 -5.95 -3.29
C GLU A 220 -3.29 -5.96 -2.85
N TYR A 221 -2.63 -4.80 -2.75
CA TYR A 221 -1.29 -4.72 -2.16
C TYR A 221 -1.25 -5.27 -0.73
N ARG A 222 -2.21 -4.87 0.11
CA ARG A 222 -2.34 -5.39 1.48
C ARG A 222 -2.45 -6.92 1.51
N LYS A 223 -3.24 -7.50 0.61
CA LYS A 223 -3.41 -8.95 0.48
C LYS A 223 -2.13 -9.67 0.07
N GLU A 224 -1.34 -9.08 -0.81
CA GLU A 224 -0.03 -9.62 -1.18
C GLU A 224 0.94 -9.56 0.01
N VAL A 225 1.02 -8.42 0.68
CA VAL A 225 1.87 -8.25 1.87
C VAL A 225 1.47 -9.21 2.98
N TYR A 226 0.18 -9.39 3.27
CA TYR A 226 -0.28 -10.33 4.30
C TYR A 226 0.27 -11.75 4.08
N LYS A 227 0.29 -12.22 2.82
CA LYS A 227 0.85 -13.53 2.46
C LYS A 227 2.36 -13.55 2.70
N VAL A 228 3.09 -12.55 2.20
CA VAL A 228 4.54 -12.44 2.38
C VAL A 228 4.93 -12.46 3.86
N ILE A 229 4.23 -11.70 4.71
CA ILE A 229 4.52 -11.65 6.14
C ILE A 229 4.17 -12.97 6.83
N SER A 230 3.04 -13.59 6.47
CA SER A 230 2.68 -14.91 7.00
C SER A 230 3.70 -15.98 6.62
N ASP A 231 4.23 -15.94 5.39
CA ASP A 231 5.28 -16.84 4.93
C ASP A 231 6.60 -16.62 5.69
N VAL A 232 6.97 -15.36 5.96
CA VAL A 232 8.11 -15.03 6.83
C VAL A 232 7.89 -15.59 8.23
N ILE A 233 6.72 -15.40 8.84
CA ILE A 233 6.40 -15.94 10.17
C ILE A 233 6.48 -17.47 10.18
N ALA A 234 6.03 -18.13 9.12
CA ALA A 234 6.03 -19.58 8.99
C ALA A 234 7.43 -20.17 8.81
N THR A 235 8.37 -19.44 8.19
CA THR A 235 9.63 -20.01 7.72
C THR A 235 10.89 -19.44 8.38
N HIS A 236 10.86 -18.22 8.92
CA HIS A 236 12.07 -17.55 9.42
C HIS A 236 12.66 -18.29 10.63
N PRO A 237 13.96 -18.64 10.66
CA PRO A 237 14.55 -19.43 11.75
C PRO A 237 14.40 -18.80 13.14
N SER A 238 14.53 -17.48 13.24
CA SER A 238 14.43 -16.75 14.53
C SER A 238 13.06 -16.83 15.22
N LEU A 239 12.03 -17.32 14.52
CA LEU A 239 10.69 -17.53 15.06
C LEU A 239 10.42 -19.00 15.41
N GLU A 240 11.41 -19.89 15.28
CA GLU A 240 11.28 -21.27 15.72
C GLU A 240 10.96 -21.35 17.23
N ASP A 241 10.03 -22.23 17.60
CA ASP A 241 9.47 -22.29 18.94
C ASP A 241 10.55 -22.49 20.01
N GLY A 242 10.57 -21.60 20.99
CA GLY A 242 11.57 -21.60 22.07
C GLY A 242 12.84 -20.79 21.76
N THR A 243 12.91 -20.16 20.59
CA THR A 243 13.95 -19.17 20.28
C THR A 243 13.62 -17.84 20.94
N ARG A 244 14.61 -17.26 21.62
CA ARG A 244 14.50 -15.92 22.20
C ARG A 244 14.75 -14.87 21.12
N VAL A 245 13.79 -13.98 20.90
CA VAL A 245 14.00 -12.83 19.99
C VAL A 245 14.76 -11.73 20.74
N THR A 246 15.93 -11.36 20.22
CA THR A 246 16.80 -10.31 20.77
C THR A 246 17.17 -9.30 19.67
N TRP A 247 17.84 -8.20 20.04
CA TRP A 247 18.39 -7.21 19.11
C TRP A 247 19.46 -7.73 18.14
N GLU A 248 19.96 -8.95 18.34
CA GLU A 248 20.99 -9.56 17.50
C GLU A 248 20.41 -10.33 16.29
N HIS A 249 19.09 -10.39 16.17
CA HIS A 249 18.37 -11.08 15.11
C HIS A 249 18.02 -10.17 13.93
#